data_AF-A0A9X1MZF2-F1
#
_entry.id   AF-A0A9X1MZF2-F1
#
_cell.length_a   1.000
_cell.length_b   1.000
_cell.length_c   1.000
_cell.angle_alpha   90.00
_cell.angle_beta   90.00
_cell.angle_gamma   90.00
#
_symmetry.space_group_name_H-M   'P 1'
#
loop_
_entity.id
_entity.type
_entity.pdbx_description
1 polymer ?
#
loop_
_entity_poly.entity_id
_entity_poly.type
_entity_poly.pdbx_seq_one_letter_code
_entity_poly.pdbx_strand_id
1 'polypeptide(L)'
;MPLIDQMTSLLETDAAGLNQLANQYQTIHPIASRCGVLAKTDVQPLINQGAAKEDIAASILQAIVNQTISGLACGKPIRGKVAFLGGPLYFFR
;
A
#
# COMPACT_ATOMS: atom_id res chain seq x y z
N MET A 1 -11.66 0.80 -9.91
CA MET A 1 -10.25 1.21 -9.93
C MET A 1 -9.62 0.75 -8.62
N PRO A 2 -8.69 -0.22 -8.63
CA PRO A 2 -8.03 -0.69 -7.42
C PRO A 2 -7.34 0.46 -6.66
N LEU A 3 -7.18 0.28 -5.33
CA LEU A 3 -6.57 1.25 -4.41
C LEU A 3 -5.22 1.77 -4.93
N ILE A 4 -4.45 0.89 -5.56
CA ILE A 4 -3.13 1.18 -6.10
C ILE A 4 -3.16 2.24 -7.22
N ASP A 5 -4.14 2.22 -8.13
CA ASP A 5 -4.20 3.14 -9.28
C ASP A 5 -4.47 4.58 -8.85
N GLN A 6 -5.28 4.76 -7.80
CA GLN A 6 -5.54 6.09 -7.23
C GLN A 6 -4.30 6.64 -6.53
N MET A 7 -3.46 5.77 -5.97
CA MET A 7 -2.29 6.15 -5.18
C MET A 7 -1.05 6.40 -6.04
N THR A 8 -0.83 5.58 -7.06
CA THR A 8 0.27 5.76 -8.01
C THR A 8 0.13 7.07 -8.77
N SER A 9 -1.12 7.46 -9.09
CA SER A 9 -1.42 8.76 -9.70
C SER A 9 -1.08 9.95 -8.80
N LEU A 10 -1.17 9.83 -7.47
CA LEU A 10 -0.80 10.91 -6.52
C LEU A 10 0.70 11.11 -6.40
N LEU A 11 1.47 10.04 -6.61
CA LEU A 11 2.92 10.05 -6.56
C LEU A 11 3.56 10.17 -7.95
N GLU A 12 2.74 10.37 -8.99
CA GLU A 12 3.16 10.45 -10.40
C GLU A 12 4.04 9.27 -10.83
N THR A 13 3.65 8.06 -10.40
CA THR A 13 4.39 6.82 -10.62
C THR A 13 3.47 5.70 -11.08
N ASP A 14 4.00 4.49 -11.24
CA ASP A 14 3.25 3.26 -11.47
C ASP A 14 3.45 2.27 -10.32
N ALA A 15 2.87 1.07 -10.41
CA ALA A 15 2.99 0.08 -9.34
C ALA A 15 4.45 -0.36 -9.08
N ALA A 16 5.28 -0.40 -10.13
CA ALA A 16 6.68 -0.77 -10.03
C ALA A 16 7.51 0.35 -9.36
N GLY A 17 7.30 1.59 -9.77
CA GLY A 17 7.94 2.76 -9.17
C GLY A 17 7.50 2.97 -7.72
N LEU A 18 6.23 2.69 -7.38
CA LEU A 18 5.78 2.67 -5.99
C LEU A 18 6.57 1.66 -5.14
N ASN A 19 6.81 0.45 -5.67
CA ASN A 19 7.62 -0.56 -5.01
C ASN A 19 9.09 -0.14 -4.87
N GLN A 20 9.65 0.50 -5.90
CA GLN A 20 11.02 0.99 -5.85
C GLN A 20 11.21 2.09 -4.81
N LEU A 21 10.29 3.07 -4.77
CA LEU A 21 10.28 4.14 -3.78
C LEU A 21 10.20 3.58 -2.36
N ALA A 22 9.36 2.56 -2.15
CA ALA A 22 9.17 1.95 -0.86
C ALA A 22 10.40 1.19 -0.33
N ASN A 23 11.46 0.95 -1.10
CA ASN A 23 12.61 0.16 -0.63
C ASN A 23 13.44 0.84 0.47
N GLN A 24 13.41 2.18 0.54
CA GLN A 24 14.26 2.96 1.45
C GLN A 24 13.48 3.73 2.53
N TYR A 25 12.23 3.32 2.78
CA TYR A 25 11.40 3.94 3.81
C TYR A 25 12.02 3.80 5.21
N GLN A 26 11.74 4.77 6.06
CA GLN A 26 12.11 4.79 7.47
C GLN A 26 10.87 4.69 8.38
N THR A 27 9.73 5.23 7.93
CA THR A 27 8.51 5.32 8.73
C THR A 27 7.29 4.85 7.94
N ILE A 28 6.42 4.07 8.59
CA ILE A 28 5.09 3.74 8.06
C ILE A 28 4.06 4.63 8.71
N HIS A 29 3.36 5.40 7.90
CA HIS A 29 2.20 6.19 8.29
C HIS A 29 0.92 5.35 8.22
N PRO A 30 0.02 5.49 9.20
CA PRO A 30 -1.27 4.83 9.16
C PRO A 30 -2.13 5.42 8.02
N ILE A 31 -2.55 4.56 7.09
CA ILE A 31 -3.45 4.90 5.98
C ILE A 31 -4.65 3.96 6.00
N ALA A 32 -5.85 4.49 5.75
CA ALA A 32 -7.05 3.69 5.60
C ALA A 32 -6.92 2.66 4.47
N SER A 33 -7.22 1.39 4.77
CA SER A 33 -7.02 0.27 3.84
C SER A 33 -8.30 -0.17 3.10
N ARG A 34 -9.48 0.27 3.54
CA ARG A 34 -10.77 -0.26 3.05
C ARG A 34 -11.45 0.57 1.97
N CYS A 35 -11.20 1.87 1.92
CA CYS A 35 -11.87 2.80 1.02
C CYS A 35 -10.82 3.69 0.34
N GLY A 36 -10.73 3.64 -0.99
CA GLY A 36 -9.73 4.41 -1.74
C GLY A 36 -9.89 5.92 -1.63
N VAL A 37 -11.12 6.41 -1.44
CA VAL A 37 -11.39 7.83 -1.18
C VAL A 37 -10.79 8.26 0.17
N LEU A 38 -11.00 7.47 1.23
CA LEU A 38 -10.44 7.77 2.56
C LEU A 38 -8.92 7.65 2.58
N ALA A 39 -8.39 6.62 1.90
CA ALA A 39 -6.96 6.44 1.79
C ALA A 39 -6.29 7.64 1.11
N LYS A 40 -6.91 8.21 0.06
CA LYS A 40 -6.44 9.44 -0.59
C LYS A 40 -6.47 10.63 0.38
N THR A 41 -7.52 10.74 1.19
CA THR A 41 -7.63 11.77 2.23
C THR A 41 -6.53 11.67 3.29
N ASP A 42 -6.04 10.46 3.58
CA ASP A 42 -4.92 10.26 4.51
C ASP A 42 -3.56 10.58 3.88
N VAL A 43 -3.38 10.30 2.58
CA VAL A 43 -2.12 10.52 1.86
C VAL A 43 -1.87 11.99 1.52
N GLN A 44 -2.91 12.74 1.11
CA GLN A 44 -2.73 14.12 0.67
C GLN A 44 -2.09 15.04 1.73
N PRO A 45 -2.44 14.97 3.03
CA PRO A 45 -1.76 15.70 4.09
C PRO A 45 -0.29 15.34 4.25
N LEU A 46 0.07 14.05 4.09
CA LEU A 46 1.46 13.60 4.19
C LEU A 46 2.33 14.22 3.08
N ILE A 47 1.79 14.27 1.86
CA ILE A 47 2.43 14.96 0.74
C ILE A 47 2.62 16.46 1.07
N ASN A 48 1.57 17.12 1.57
CA ASN A 48 1.61 18.55 1.87
C ASN A 48 2.55 18.89 3.03
N GLN A 49 2.74 17.98 3.98
CA GLN A 49 3.67 18.11 5.10
C GLN A 49 5.12 17.81 4.70
N GLY A 50 5.36 17.41 3.45
CA GLY A 50 6.69 17.09 2.95
C GLY A 50 7.22 15.76 3.49
N ALA A 51 6.35 14.81 3.84
CA ALA A 51 6.78 13.46 4.18
C ALA A 51 7.55 12.82 3.01
N ALA A 52 8.55 12.00 3.34
CA ALA A 52 9.38 11.33 2.36
C ALA A 52 8.52 10.48 1.41
N LYS A 53 8.79 10.53 0.10
CA LYS A 53 7.99 9.79 -0.89
C LYS A 53 8.11 8.29 -0.67
N GLU A 54 9.26 7.85 -0.17
CA GLU A 54 9.59 6.48 0.23
C GLU A 54 8.67 6.00 1.36
N ASP A 55 8.51 6.83 2.40
CA ASP A 55 7.61 6.57 3.53
C ASP A 55 6.16 6.51 3.08
N ILE A 56 5.72 7.45 2.24
CA ILE A 56 4.37 7.45 1.69
C ILE A 56 4.13 6.20 0.84
N ALA A 57 5.08 5.83 -0.02
CA ALA A 57 4.98 4.64 -0.87
C ALA A 57 4.88 3.34 -0.04
N ALA A 58 5.75 3.18 0.97
CA ALA A 58 5.69 2.03 1.88
C ALA A 58 4.38 1.99 2.67
N SER A 59 3.88 3.15 3.10
CA SER A 59 2.60 3.27 3.81
C SER A 59 1.41 2.84 2.95
N ILE A 60 1.40 3.21 1.66
CA ILE A 60 0.38 2.79 0.70
C ILE A 60 0.43 1.27 0.50
N LEU A 61 1.62 0.70 0.30
CA LEU A 61 1.77 -0.75 0.16
C LEU A 61 1.32 -1.49 1.42
N GLN A 62 1.62 -0.96 2.60
CA GLN A 62 1.14 -1.52 3.86
C GLN A 62 -0.39 -1.46 3.97
N ALA A 63 -1.03 -0.38 3.50
CA ALA A 63 -2.49 -0.29 3.45
C ALA A 63 -3.09 -1.36 2.52
N ILE A 64 -2.47 -1.62 1.37
CA ILE A 64 -2.86 -2.71 0.46
C ILE A 64 -2.71 -4.08 1.15
N VAL A 65 -1.58 -4.34 1.81
CA VAL A 65 -1.37 -5.58 2.58
C VAL A 65 -2.45 -5.76 3.64
N ASN A 66 -2.76 -4.70 4.40
CA ASN A 66 -3.80 -4.73 5.42
C ASN A 66 -5.18 -5.02 4.83
N GLN A 67 -5.49 -4.45 3.65
CA GLN A 67 -6.73 -4.71 2.92
C GLN A 67 -6.82 -6.19 2.51
N THR A 68 -5.74 -6.72 1.91
CA THR A 68 -5.67 -8.10 1.43
C THR A 68 -5.80 -9.08 2.58
N ILE A 69 -5.03 -8.90 3.66
CA ILE A 69 -5.12 -9.77 4.84
C ILE A 69 -6.52 -9.69 5.45
N SER A 70 -7.06 -8.48 5.66
CA SER A 70 -8.39 -8.32 6.24
C SER A 70 -9.48 -8.96 5.39
N GLY A 71 -9.39 -8.80 4.07
CA GLY A 71 -10.36 -9.35 3.11
C GLY A 71 -10.29 -10.87 2.99
N LEU A 72 -9.09 -11.46 3.01
CA LEU A 72 -8.90 -12.90 2.87
C LEU A 72 -9.08 -13.66 4.19
N ALA A 73 -8.61 -13.09 5.30
CA ALA A 73 -8.64 -13.74 6.60
C ALA A 73 -10.02 -13.67 7.27
N CYS A 74 -10.87 -12.70 6.89
CA CYS A 74 -12.21 -12.48 7.47
C CYS A 74 -12.21 -12.49 9.02
N GLY A 75 -11.18 -11.89 9.62
CA GLY A 75 -11.01 -11.83 11.09
C GLY A 75 -10.45 -13.10 11.74
N LYS A 76 -10.12 -14.14 10.97
CA LYS A 76 -9.49 -15.37 11.49
C LYS A 76 -7.97 -15.21 11.52
N PRO A 77 -7.28 -15.68 12.58
CA PRO A 77 -5.82 -15.64 12.61
C PRO A 77 -5.23 -16.58 11.54
N ILE A 78 -4.28 -16.07 10.75
CA ILE A 78 -3.51 -16.85 9.78
C ILE A 78 -2.41 -17.62 10.53
N ARG A 79 -2.33 -18.94 10.35
CA ARG A 79 -1.35 -19.82 11.02
C ARG A 79 -0.75 -20.82 10.03
N GLY A 80 0.47 -21.27 10.29
CA GLY A 80 1.16 -22.27 9.46
C GLY A 80 1.88 -21.65 8.26
N LYS A 81 2.12 -22.47 7.21
CA LYS A 81 2.78 -22.02 5.98
C LYS A 81 1.78 -21.26 5.10
N VAL A 82 2.15 -20.07 4.66
CA VAL A 82 1.34 -19.22 3.77
C VAL A 82 1.94 -19.26 2.38
N ALA A 83 1.12 -19.60 1.38
CA ALA A 83 1.49 -19.51 -0.03
C ALA A 83 0.69 -18.37 -0.67
N PHE A 84 1.38 -17.43 -1.29
CA PHE A 84 0.76 -16.46 -2.19
C PHE A 84 0.52 -17.15 -3.53
N LEU A 85 -0.61 -16.85 -4.19
CA LEU A 85 -0.94 -17.38 -5.51
C LEU A 85 -1.52 -16.23 -6.35
N GLY A 86 -1.17 -16.16 -7.64
CA GLY A 86 -1.59 -15.09 -8.55
C GLY A 86 -0.67 -13.87 -8.58
N GLY A 87 -1.23 -12.71 -8.95
CA GLY A 87 -0.50 -11.45 -9.20
C GLY A 87 0.54 -11.03 -8.14
N PRO A 88 0.32 -11.17 -6.83
CA PRO A 88 1.33 -10.82 -5.81
C PRO A 88 2.68 -11.56 -5.96
N LEU A 89 2.71 -12.68 -6.68
CA LEU A 89 3.91 -13.47 -6.95
C LEU A 89 4.65 -13.03 -8.22
N TYR A 90 4.02 -12.23 -9.08
CA TYR A 90 4.55 -11.84 -10.40
C TYR A 90 4.69 -10.32 -10.59
N PHE A 91 4.03 -9.50 -9.76
CA PHE A 91 3.99 -8.03 -9.93
C PHE A 91 5.15 -7.27 -9.26
N PHE A 92 5.89 -7.89 -8.33
CA PHE A 92 7.00 -7.24 -7.63
C PHE A 92 8.28 -8.04 -7.84
N ARG A 93 9.04 -7.65 -8.84
CA ARG A 93 10.44 -8.07 -9.04
C ARG A 93 11.32 -6.83 -9.14
#